data_AF-X1DHJ8-F1
#
_entry.id   AF-X1DHJ8-F1
#
_cell.length_a   1.000
_cell.length_b   1.000
_cell.length_c   1.000
_cell.angle_alpha   90.00
_cell.angle_beta   90.00
_cell.angle_gamma   90.00
#
_symmetry.space_group_name_H-M   'P 1'
#
loop_
_entity.id
_entity.type
_entity.pdbx_description
1 polymer ?
#
loop_
_entity_poly.entity_id
_entity_poly.type
_entity_poly.pdbx_seq_one_letter_code
_entity_poly.pdbx_strand_id
1 'polypeptide(L)' 'MKIAIIGLPKSGKTTLFNALTKGKAEVAAYSPSLTPNIGVAKVPDSRLSALENIFHPKKTVPAEVSYADIAR' A
#
# COMPACT_ATOMS: atom_id res chain seq x y z
N MET A 1 -9.79 2.75 -4.01
CA MET A 1 -9.95 3.67 -2.85
C MET A 1 -8.57 4.22 -2.49
N LYS A 2 -8.45 5.51 -2.14
CA LYS A 2 -7.17 6.14 -1.74
C LYS A 2 -7.18 6.48 -0.25
N ILE A 3 -6.15 6.06 0.47
CA ILE A 3 -5.97 6.29 1.91
C ILE A 3 -4.69 7.09 2.11
N ALA A 4 -4.73 8.12 2.95
CA ALA A 4 -3.55 8.88 3.34
C ALA A 4 -3.08 8.50 4.74
N ILE A 5 -1.77 8.27 4.89
CA ILE A 5 -1.12 8.08 6.18
C ILE A 5 -0.58 9.44 6.62
N ILE A 6 -1.07 9.93 7.75
CA ILE A 6 -0.73 11.24 8.32
C ILE A 6 -0.19 11.09 9.75
N GLY A 7 0.65 12.02 10.19
CA GLY A 7 1.25 11.98 11.53
C GLY A 7 2.54 12.79 11.65
N LEU A 8 2.98 13.00 12.89
CA LEU A 8 4.14 13.83 13.24
C LEU A 8 5.46 13.32 12.63
N PRO A 9 6.48 14.18 12.45
CA PRO A 9 7.81 13.74 12.05
C PRO A 9 8.34 12.61 12.94
N LYS A 10 9.01 11.62 12.33
CA LYS A 10 9.58 10.44 13.00
C LYS A 10 8.59 9.51 13.72
N SER A 11 7.28 9.62 13.46
CA SER A 11 6.26 8.70 14.02
C SER A 11 6.17 7.32 13.36
N GLY A 12 7.08 6.99 12.42
CA GLY A 12 7.09 5.69 11.73
C GLY A 12 6.14 5.55 10.53
N LYS A 13 5.59 6.65 10.00
CA LYS A 13 4.66 6.64 8.83
C LYS A 13 5.21 5.88 7.64
N THR A 14 6.43 6.21 7.21
CA THR A 14 7.07 5.62 6.05
C THR A 14 7.40 4.14 6.27
N THR A 15 7.69 3.75 7.51
CA THR A 15 7.85 2.34 7.90
C THR A 15 6.55 1.55 7.73
N LEU A 16 5.42 2.10 8.20
CA LEU A 16 4.10 1.48 8.02
C LEU A 16 3.70 1.44 6.54
N PHE A 17 3.95 2.51 5.79
CA PHE A 17 3.71 2.57 4.36
C PHE A 17 4.45 1.45 3.60
N ASN A 18 5.75 1.27 3.90
CA ASN A 18 6.56 0.22 3.29
C ASN A 18 6.06 -1.18 3.65
N ALA A 19 5.65 -1.39 4.90
CA ALA A 19 5.08 -2.67 5.34
C ALA A 19 3.78 -3.01 4.59
N LEU A 20 2.88 -2.05 4.40
CA LEU A 20 1.60 -2.24 3.73
C LEU A 20 1.74 -2.44 2.22
N THR A 21 2.61 -1.67 1.58
CA THR A 21 2.77 -1.66 0.11
C THR A 21 3.80 -2.67 -0.37
N LYS A 22 4.54 -3.32 0.54
CA LYS A 22 5.79 -4.05 0.25
C LYS A 22 6.76 -3.20 -0.59
N GLY A 23 6.65 -1.87 -0.48
CA GLY A 23 7.41 -0.89 -1.21
C GLY A 23 8.79 -0.67 -0.59
N LYS A 24 9.66 0.03 -1.34
CA LYS A 24 10.98 0.46 -0.90
C LYS A 24 11.06 1.99 -0.80
N ALA A 25 10.00 2.66 -0.35
CA ALA A 25 10.05 4.11 -0.20
C ALA A 25 11.14 4.47 0.81
N GLU A 26 11.96 5.48 0.49
CA GLU A 26 13.07 5.88 1.34
C GLU A 26 12.56 6.37 2.71
N VAL A 27 13.14 5.82 3.78
CA VAL A 27 12.84 6.20 5.17
C VAL A 27 13.66 7.42 5.60
N ALA A 28 14.37 8.07 4.66
CA ALA A 28 15.26 9.19 4.94
C ALA A 28 14.48 10.43 5.40
N ALA A 29 15.01 11.12 6.41
CA ALA A 29 14.32 12.19 7.16
C ALA A 29 14.05 13.49 6.37
N TYR A 30 14.53 13.59 5.13
CA TYR A 30 14.39 14.78 4.27
C TYR A 30 14.31 14.34 2.81
N SER A 31 13.09 14.15 2.30
CA SER A 31 12.89 14.27 0.85
C SER A 31 12.63 15.75 0.55
N PRO A 32 13.47 16.42 -0.26
CA PRO A 32 13.24 17.81 -0.66
C PRO A 32 12.04 17.96 -1.63
N SER A 33 11.36 16.86 -1.97
CA SER A 33 10.25 16.84 -2.90
C SER A 33 8.91 16.75 -2.16
N LEU A 34 8.01 17.70 -2.45
CA LEU A 34 6.61 17.73 -2.03
C LEU A 34 5.77 16.57 -2.62
N THR A 35 6.40 15.59 -3.28
CA THR A 35 5.73 14.50 -3.98
C THR A 35 5.41 13.39 -2.98
N PRO A 36 4.13 13.11 -2.69
CA PRO A 36 3.75 12.06 -1.76
C PRO A 36 4.14 10.68 -2.32
N ASN A 37 4.60 9.78 -1.46
CA ASN A 37 4.85 8.40 -1.87
C ASN A 37 3.49 7.71 -2.06
N ILE A 38 3.24 7.17 -3.26
CA ILE A 38 2.00 6.43 -3.57
C ILE A 38 2.36 4.96 -3.77
N GLY A 39 1.68 4.07 -3.05
CA GLY A 39 1.88 2.63 -3.16
C GLY A 39 0.56 1.88 -3.13
N VAL A 40 0.55 0.67 -3.68
CA VAL A 40 -0.67 -0.15 -3.81
C VAL A 40 -0.49 -1.44 -3.04
N ALA A 41 -1.47 -1.80 -2.23
CA ALA A 41 -1.52 -3.07 -1.53
C ALA A 41 -2.68 -3.92 -2.06
N LYS A 42 -2.42 -5.21 -2.27
CA LYS A 42 -3.44 -6.20 -2.61
C LYS A 42 -4.19 -6.62 -1.35
N VAL A 43 -5.52 -6.65 -1.43
CA VAL A 43 -6.37 -7.07 -0.32
C VAL A 43 -6.45 -8.59 -0.30
N PRO A 44 -6.05 -9.26 0.81
CA PRO A 44 -6.24 -10.69 0.96
C PRO A 44 -7.73 -10.99 1.15
N ASP A 45 -8.29 -11.84 0.29
CA ASP A 45 -9.70 -12.27 0.36
C ASP A 45 -9.80 -13.78 0.15
N SER A 46 -10.20 -14.51 1.19
CA SER A 46 -10.36 -15.97 1.13
C SER A 46 -11.50 -16.41 0.21
N ARG A 47 -12.50 -15.54 -0.01
CA ARG A 47 -13.62 -15.83 -0.92
C ARG A 47 -13.13 -15.87 -2.37
N LEU A 48 -12.15 -15.02 -2.70
CA LEU A 48 -11.56 -15.01 -4.03
C LEU A 48 -10.82 -16.33 -4.32
N SER A 49 -10.10 -16.86 -3.33
CA SER A 49 -9.46 -18.18 -3.44
C SER A 49 -10.47 -19.32 -3.57
N ALA A 50 -11.61 -19.25 -2.86
CA ALA A 50 -12.68 -20.23 -3.02
C ALA A 50 -13.26 -20.22 -4.44
N LEU A 51 -13.48 -19.04 -5.03
CA LEU A 51 -13.96 -18.89 -6.41
C LEU A 51 -12.93 -19.37 -7.44
N GLU A 52 -11.65 -19.10 -7.19
CA GLU A 52 -10.55 -19.57 -8.03
C GLU A 52 -10.52 -21.10 -8.13
N ASN A 53 -10.72 -21.80 -7.01
CA ASN A 53 -10.79 -23.26 -6.94
C ASN A 53 -12.04 -23.84 -7.64
N ILE A 54 -13.13 -23.08 -7.74
CA ILE A 54 -14.36 -23.54 -8.41
C ILE A 54 -14.24 -23.32 -9.92
N PHE A 55 -13.84 -22.13 -10.34
CA PHE A 55 -13.95 -21.68 -11.73
C PHE A 55 -12.65 -21.82 -12.55
N HIS A 56 -11.50 -22.07 -11.92
CA HIS A 56 -10.20 -22.23 -12.57
C HIS A 56 -9.90 -21.15 -13.64
N PRO A 57 -10.00 -19.85 -13.29
CA PRO A 57 -9.82 -18.78 -14.25
C PRO A 57 -8.35 -18.69 -14.70
N LYS A 58 -8.11 -18.17 -15.91
CA LYS A 58 -6.75 -17.91 -16.41
C LYS A 58 -5.99 -16.85 -15.60
N LYS A 59 -6.71 -15.99 -14.87
CA LYS A 59 -6.15 -14.90 -14.07
C LYS A 59 -7.08 -14.54 -12.92
N THR A 60 -6.51 -14.44 -11.74
CA THR A 60 -7.19 -13.94 -10.53
C THR A 60 -6.66 -12.55 -10.19
N VAL A 61 -7.56 -11.57 -10.08
CA VAL A 61 -7.20 -10.17 -9.80
C VAL A 61 -7.79 -9.77 -8.45
N PRO A 62 -6.98 -9.64 -7.39
CA PRO A 62 -7.46 -9.18 -6.09
C PRO A 62 -7.80 -7.69 -6.12
N ALA A 63 -8.64 -7.26 -5.19
CA ALA A 63 -8.91 -5.85 -4.97
C ALA A 63 -7.64 -5.12 -4.48
N GLU A 64 -7.54 -3.83 -4.83
CA GLU A 64 -6.37 -3.01 -4.54
C GLU A 64 -6.76 -1.77 -3.72
N VAL A 65 -5.91 -1.44 -2.74
CA VAL A 65 -6.00 -0.21 -1.94
C VAL A 65 -4.75 0.62 -2.17
N SER A 66 -4.93 1.88 -2.52
CA SER A 66 -3.84 2.83 -2.73
C SER A 66 -3.57 3.61 -1.44
N TYR A 67 -2.33 3.61 -0.98
CA TYR A 67 -1.85 4.40 0.15
C TYR A 67 -1.01 5.57 -0.34
N ALA A 68 -1.14 6.71 0.33
CA ALA A 68 -0.30 7.88 0.16
C ALA A 68 0.39 8.22 1.49
N ASP A 69 1.72 8.27 1.51
CA ASP A 69 2.49 8.84 2.63
C ASP A 69 2.73 10.33 2.33
N ILE A 70 2.17 11.18 3.18
CA ILE A 70 2.28 12.64 3.06
C ILE A 70 3.27 13.10 4.11
N ALA A 71 4.49 13.43 3.68
CA ALA A 71 5.44 14.15 4.51
C ALA A 71 5.03 15.63 4.56
N ARG A 72 4.76 16.13 5.76
CA ARG A 72 4.68 17.56 6.08
C ARG A 72 5.72 17.89 7.12
#